data_AF-A0A7C1K9Y4-F1
#
_entry.id   AF-A0A7C1K9Y4-F1
#
_cell.length_a   1.000
_cell.length_b   1.000
_cell.length_c   1.000
_cell.angle_alpha   90.00
_cell.angle_beta   90.00
_cell.angle_gamma   90.00
#
_symmetry.space_group_name_H-M   'P 1'
#
loop_
_entity.id
_entity.type
_entity.pdbx_description
1 polymer ?
#
loop_
_entity_poly.entity_id
_entity_poly.type
_entity_poly.pdbx_seq_one_letter_code
_entity_poly.pdbx_strand_id
1 'polypeptide(L)'
;MATVAATVEWTAEIDRYVLWAEPPAARVAPEPVADGVVLLLLELDDQGRETGRIAGLALPLLEFDRRQELSALDVLWRLPGQEPLPLRELLQREQRRLRAQAGAAL
;
A
#
# COMPACT_ATOMS: atom_id res chain seq x y z
N MET A 1 2.88 -18.12 -2.67
CA MET A 1 2.63 -16.67 -2.70
C MET A 1 3.74 -15.97 -3.46
N ALA A 2 3.40 -15.05 -4.36
CA ALA A 2 4.39 -14.22 -5.04
C ALA A 2 4.95 -13.14 -4.08
N THR A 3 6.17 -12.66 -4.36
CA THR A 3 6.77 -11.52 -3.65
C THR A 3 6.88 -10.34 -4.59
N VAL A 4 6.42 -9.18 -4.14
CA VAL A 4 6.48 -7.89 -4.85
C VAL A 4 7.44 -6.98 -4.08
N ALA A 5 8.49 -6.52 -4.77
CA ALA A 5 9.31 -5.44 -4.23
C ALA A 5 8.50 -4.14 -4.24
N ALA A 6 8.70 -3.28 -3.25
CA ALA A 6 7.90 -2.08 -3.11
C ALA A 6 8.63 -0.93 -2.44
N THR A 7 8.13 0.27 -2.68
CA THR A 7 8.52 1.53 -2.03
C THR A 7 7.31 2.19 -1.38
N VAL A 8 7.54 3.16 -0.48
CA VAL A 8 6.47 3.81 0.28
C VAL A 8 6.59 5.32 0.21
N GLU A 9 5.43 5.97 0.17
CA GLU A 9 5.26 7.40 0.33
C GLU A 9 4.26 7.64 1.46
N TRP A 10 4.53 8.63 2.32
CA TRP A 10 3.58 9.05 3.35
C TRP A 10 3.54 10.56 3.46
N THR A 11 2.32 11.12 3.40
CA THR A 11 2.03 12.54 3.58
C THR A 11 1.28 12.74 4.90
N ALA A 12 1.97 13.29 5.90
CA ALA A 12 1.45 13.37 7.27
C ALA A 12 0.24 14.29 7.39
N GLU A 13 0.19 15.38 6.62
CA GLU A 13 -0.85 16.42 6.69
C GLU A 13 -2.26 15.88 6.39
N ILE A 14 -2.34 14.82 5.60
CA ILE A 14 -3.59 14.20 5.15
C ILE A 14 -3.64 12.69 5.44
N ASP A 15 -2.72 12.20 6.27
CA ASP A 15 -2.49 10.77 6.57
C ASP A 15 -2.39 9.86 5.33
N ARG A 16 -1.98 10.39 4.17
CA ARG A 16 -1.99 9.59 2.94
C ARG A 16 -0.75 8.71 2.89
N TYR A 17 -0.94 7.40 3.03
CA TYR A 17 0.10 6.41 2.80
C TYR A 17 -0.11 5.72 1.45
N VAL A 18 0.96 5.60 0.67
CA VAL A 18 0.95 4.90 -0.61
C VAL A 18 2.07 3.87 -0.64
N LEU A 19 1.71 2.61 -0.92
CA LEU A 19 2.64 1.52 -1.19
C LEU A 19 2.71 1.31 -2.70
N TRP A 20 3.89 1.44 -3.28
CA TRP A 20 4.13 1.29 -4.73
C TRP A 20 4.84 -0.02 -5.03
N ALA A 21 4.32 -0.79 -5.99
CA ALA A 21 5.01 -1.97 -6.50
C ALA A 21 6.16 -1.58 -7.43
N GLU A 22 7.26 -2.33 -7.38
CA GLU A 22 8.43 -2.17 -8.21
C GLU A 22 8.47 -3.26 -9.31
N PRO A 23 8.79 -2.91 -10.56
CA PRO A 23 9.02 -1.56 -11.09
C PRO A 23 7.73 -0.72 -11.14
N PRO A 24 7.80 0.62 -11.05
CA PRO A 24 6.62 1.47 -11.04
C PRO A 24 5.83 1.32 -12.35
N ALA A 25 4.51 1.26 -12.22
CA ALA A 25 3.61 1.31 -13.36
C ALA A 25 3.62 2.72 -13.99
N ALA A 26 3.59 2.80 -15.32
CA ALA A 26 3.51 4.09 -16.03
C ALA A 26 2.14 4.76 -15.85
N ARG A 27 1.08 3.95 -15.73
CA ARG A 27 -0.31 4.38 -15.55
C ARG A 27 -1.01 3.47 -14.56
N VAL A 28 -1.88 4.07 -13.74
CA VAL A 28 -2.67 3.34 -12.76
C VAL A 28 -4.12 3.80 -12.75
N ALA A 29 -5.04 2.88 -12.52
CA ALA A 29 -6.44 3.15 -12.18
C ALA A 29 -6.67 2.87 -10.69
N PRO A 30 -7.28 3.80 -9.93
CA PRO A 30 -7.68 3.54 -8.56
C PRO A 30 -9.00 2.75 -8.53
N GLU A 31 -9.00 1.61 -7.86
CA GLU A 31 -10.18 0.79 -7.58
C GLU A 31 -10.49 0.87 -6.07
N PRO A 32 -11.63 1.44 -5.66
CA PRO A 32 -11.99 1.56 -4.26
C PRO A 32 -12.32 0.20 -3.64
N VAL A 33 -11.70 -0.10 -2.50
CA VAL A 33 -11.96 -1.29 -1.67
C VAL A 33 -12.15 -0.87 -0.22
N ALA A 34 -12.61 -1.77 0.66
CA ALA A 34 -12.85 -1.49 2.08
C ALA A 34 -13.71 -0.22 2.29
N ASP A 35 -14.94 -0.25 1.76
CA ASP A 35 -15.90 0.87 1.75
C ASP A 35 -15.35 2.18 1.13
N GLY A 36 -14.34 2.08 0.25
CA GLY A 36 -13.74 3.21 -0.45
C GLY A 36 -12.66 3.95 0.35
N VAL A 37 -12.31 3.48 1.55
CA VAL A 37 -11.22 4.05 2.36
C VAL A 37 -9.85 3.67 1.80
N VAL A 38 -9.76 2.51 1.16
CA VAL A 38 -8.54 2.00 0.55
C VAL A 38 -8.71 2.05 -0.96
N LEU A 39 -7.70 2.53 -1.67
CA LEU A 39 -7.64 2.49 -3.11
C LEU A 39 -6.61 1.45 -3.54
N LEU A 40 -7.04 0.39 -4.20
CA LEU A 40 -6.14 -0.52 -4.90
C LEU A 40 -5.70 0.16 -6.20
N LEU A 41 -4.40 0.22 -6.47
CA LEU A 41 -3.88 0.84 -7.69
C LEU A 41 -3.60 -0.27 -8.70
N LEU A 42 -4.39 -0.33 -9.77
CA LEU A 42 -4.27 -1.33 -10.83
C LEU A 42 -3.45 -0.76 -11.99
N GLU A 43 -2.48 -1.52 -12.50
CA GLU A 43 -1.68 -1.09 -13.64
C GLU A 43 -2.52 -1.09 -14.92
N LEU A 44 -2.35 -0.03 -15.72
CA LEU A 44 -2.93 0.09 -17.05
C LEU A 44 -1.86 -0.03 -18.14
N ASP A 45 -2.23 -0.63 -19.27
CA ASP A 45 -1.42 -0.62 -20.49
C ASP A 45 -1.47 0.74 -21.23
N ASP A 46 -0.73 0.84 -22.33
CA ASP A 46 -0.69 2.06 -23.15
C ASP A 46 -2.05 2.44 -23.76
N GLN A 47 -2.98 1.48 -23.85
CA GLN A 47 -4.34 1.64 -24.34
C GLN A 47 -5.34 1.93 -23.22
N GLY A 48 -4.89 2.00 -21.96
CA GLY A 48 -5.73 2.27 -20.79
C GLY A 48 -6.52 1.06 -20.29
N ARG A 49 -6.10 -0.17 -20.63
CA ARG A 49 -6.72 -1.40 -20.15
C ARG A 49 -5.93 -1.98 -18.99
N GLU A 50 -6.64 -2.57 -18.02
CA GLU A 50 -6.01 -3.23 -16.88
C GLU A 50 -5.12 -4.40 -17.33
N THR A 51 -3.91 -4.46 -16.79
CA THR A 51 -2.95 -5.56 -17.05
C THR A 51 -3.17 -6.76 -16.13
N GLY A 52 -3.99 -6.59 -15.08
CA GLY A 52 -4.15 -7.55 -13.98
C GLY A 52 -3.04 -7.47 -12.91
N ARG A 53 -2.07 -6.57 -13.07
CA ARG A 53 -1.02 -6.33 -12.06
C ARG A 53 -1.47 -5.26 -11.06
N ILE A 54 -1.22 -5.53 -9.78
CA ILE A 54 -1.35 -4.55 -8.71
C ILE A 54 -0.11 -3.64 -8.73
N ALA A 55 -0.32 -2.37 -9.04
CA ALA A 55 0.70 -1.33 -9.02
C ALA A 55 0.94 -0.75 -7.62
N GLY A 56 -0.01 -0.92 -6.69
CA GLY A 56 0.13 -0.41 -5.34
C GLY A 56 -1.17 -0.36 -4.55
N LEU A 57 -1.14 0.32 -3.41
CA LEU A 57 -2.33 0.68 -2.65
C LEU A 57 -2.17 2.05 -1.99
N ALA A 58 -3.27 2.76 -1.78
CA ALA A 58 -3.31 4.01 -1.04
C ALA A 58 -4.38 3.96 0.06
N LEU A 59 -4.07 4.47 1.25
CA LEU A 59 -5.00 4.49 2.40
C LEU A 59 -4.57 5.51 3.47
N PRO A 60 -5.50 5.94 4.36
CA PRO A 60 -5.17 6.70 5.55
C PRO A 60 -4.53 5.81 6.63
N LEU A 61 -3.19 5.66 6.65
CA LEU A 61 -2.58 4.55 7.40
C LEU A 61 -2.65 4.69 8.92
N LEU A 62 -2.59 5.90 9.49
CA LEU A 62 -2.66 6.09 10.94
C LEU A 62 -4.07 5.85 11.47
N GLU A 63 -5.09 6.26 10.72
CA GLU A 63 -6.51 6.10 11.07
C GLU A 63 -7.06 4.72 10.70
N PHE A 64 -6.43 4.00 9.77
CA PHE A 64 -6.92 2.71 9.29
C PHE A 64 -6.74 1.56 10.31
N ASP A 65 -7.87 1.00 10.76
CA ASP A 65 -7.95 -0.14 11.69
C ASP A 65 -8.60 -1.40 11.08
N ARG A 66 -9.31 -1.29 9.93
CA ARG A 66 -10.07 -2.37 9.27
C ARG A 66 -9.25 -3.34 8.42
N ARG A 67 -8.12 -3.80 8.96
CA ARG A 67 -7.11 -4.57 8.21
C ARG A 67 -7.57 -5.96 7.78
N GLN A 68 -8.59 -6.52 8.43
CA GLN A 68 -9.21 -7.78 8.03
C GLN A 68 -9.83 -7.73 6.62
N GLU A 69 -10.21 -6.54 6.16
CA GLU A 69 -10.80 -6.33 4.82
C GLU A 69 -9.73 -6.38 3.71
N LEU A 70 -8.45 -6.32 4.06
CA LEU A 70 -7.32 -6.44 3.12
C LEU A 70 -6.87 -7.88 2.87
N SER A 71 -7.58 -8.87 3.44
CA SER A 71 -7.22 -10.29 3.38
C SER A 71 -7.25 -10.90 1.98
N ALA A 72 -7.83 -10.22 0.99
CA ALA A 72 -7.96 -10.69 -0.38
C ALA A 72 -6.64 -10.67 -1.19
N LEU A 73 -5.59 -9.99 -0.71
CA LEU A 73 -4.34 -9.83 -1.45
C LEU A 73 -3.28 -10.86 -1.01
N ASP A 74 -3.29 -12.03 -1.65
CA ASP A 74 -2.37 -13.16 -1.36
C ASP A 74 -0.94 -12.96 -1.92
N VAL A 75 -0.33 -11.83 -1.58
CA VAL A 75 0.99 -11.40 -2.07
C VAL A 75 1.84 -10.91 -0.90
N LEU A 76 3.12 -11.27 -0.91
CA LEU A 76 4.10 -10.74 0.03
C LEU A 76 4.72 -9.46 -0.53
N TRP A 77 4.83 -8.44 0.32
CA TRP A 77 5.40 -7.14 -0.02
C TRP A 77 6.75 -6.97 0.66
N ARG A 78 7.74 -6.52 -0.09
CA ARG A 78 9.11 -6.33 0.40
C ARG A 78 9.57 -4.88 0.23
N LEU A 79 9.69 -4.16 1.33
CA LEU A 79 10.33 -2.84 1.38
C LEU A 79 11.85 -2.96 1.37
N PRO A 80 12.59 -1.89 0.99
CA PRO A 80 14.05 -1.91 0.99
C PRO A 80 14.60 -2.23 2.38
N GLY A 81 15.50 -3.21 2.44
CA GLY A 81 16.13 -3.64 3.70
C GLY A 81 15.22 -4.43 4.66
N GLN A 82 14.03 -4.85 4.22
CA GLN A 82 13.11 -5.66 5.02
C GLN A 82 12.91 -7.06 4.40
N GLU A 83 12.53 -8.03 5.22
CA GLU A 83 12.01 -9.31 4.71
C GLU A 83 10.63 -9.12 4.07
N PRO A 84 10.25 -9.96 3.09
CA PRO A 84 8.89 -9.96 2.56
C PRO A 84 7.85 -10.26 3.65
N LEU A 85 6.79 -9.45 3.71
CA LEU A 85 5.72 -9.61 4.69
C LEU A 85 4.35 -9.63 4.00
N PRO A 86 3.35 -10.34 4.55
CA PRO A 86 1.97 -10.16 4.14
C PRO A 86 1.55 -8.69 4.30
N LEU A 87 0.70 -8.19 3.41
CA LEU A 87 0.31 -6.78 3.39
C LEU A 87 -0.19 -6.28 4.77
N ARG A 88 -1.01 -7.09 5.45
CA ARG A 88 -1.53 -6.77 6.78
C ARG A 88 -0.41 -6.51 7.79
N GLU A 89 0.59 -7.37 7.80
CA GLU A 89 1.72 -7.30 8.74
C GLU A 89 2.64 -6.13 8.40
N LEU A 90 2.91 -5.92 7.10
CA LEU A 90 3.66 -4.78 6.62
C LEU A 90 3.03 -3.46 7.09
N LEU A 91 1.73 -3.28 6.82
CA LEU A 91 1.02 -2.07 7.21
C LEU A 91 0.98 -1.88 8.74
N GLN A 92 0.99 -2.95 9.53
CA GLN A 92 0.98 -2.84 11.00
C GLN A 92 2.34 -2.34 11.49
N ARG A 93 3.42 -2.88 10.91
CA ARG A 93 4.78 -2.43 11.19
C ARG A 93 4.96 -0.96 10.80
N GLU A 94 4.49 -0.57 9.62
CA GLU A 94 4.59 0.81 9.14
C GLU A 94 3.75 1.76 9.97
N GLN A 95 2.52 1.41 10.34
CA GLN A 95 1.69 2.24 11.24
C GLN A 95 2.38 2.44 12.60
N ARG A 96 2.98 1.40 13.20
CA ARG A 96 3.74 1.55 14.46
C ARG A 96 4.94 2.48 14.28
N ARG A 97 5.69 2.33 13.17
CA ARG A 97 6.84 3.18 12.83
C ARG A 97 6.40 4.65 12.71
N LEU A 98 5.34 4.92 11.95
CA LEU A 98 4.84 6.28 11.72
C LEU A 98 4.25 6.90 13.00
N ARG A 99 3.52 6.14 13.82
CA ARG A 99 3.06 6.62 15.14
C ARG A 99 4.21 6.98 16.06
N ALA A 100 5.30 6.20 16.07
CA ALA A 100 6.49 6.53 16.85
C ALA A 100 7.18 7.81 16.34
N GLN A 101 7.21 8.02 15.02
CA GLN A 101 7.75 9.25 14.41
C GLN A 101 6.88 10.48 14.73
N ALA A 102 5.56 10.36 14.61
CA ALA A 102 4.62 11.43 14.94
C ALA A 102 4.59 11.73 16.46
N GLY A 103 4.68 10.70 17.30
CA GLY A 103 4.70 10.84 18.75
C GLY A 103 6.02 11.38 19.31
N ALA A 104 7.13 11.28 18.57
CA ALA A 104 8.42 11.88 18.93
C ALA A 104 8.55 13.36 18.50
N ALA A 105 7.58 13.87 17.74
CA ALA A 105 7.52 15.27 17.29
C ALA A 105 6.71 16.19 18.23
N LEU A 106 6.23 15.65 19.36
CA LEU A 106 5.51 16.35 20.44
C LEU A 106 6.33 16.35 21.72
#